data_AF-A0A2M8KZ59-F1
#
_entry.id   AF-A0A2M8KZ59-F1
#
_cell.length_a   1.000
_cell.length_b   1.000
_cell.length_c   1.000
_cell.angle_alpha   90.00
_cell.angle_beta   90.00
_cell.angle_gamma   90.00
#
_symmetry.space_group_name_H-M   'P 1'
#
loop_
_entity.id
_entity.type
_entity.pdbx_description
1 polymer ?
#
loop_
_entity_poly.entity_id
_entity_poly.type
_entity_poly.pdbx_seq_one_letter_code
_entity_poly.pdbx_strand_id
1 'polypeptide(L)'
;HATHAISKLTDFHIKSTAALDKDEALILNTIKTRSGHTAGEIYALYQQNGGAQAYSSFKRKIKRLEQNKFISTQQVNEGEPGRTTRLYYGTA
;
A
#
# COMPACT_ATOMS: atom_id res chain seq x y z
N HIS A 1 -20.02 -0.71 9.12
CA HIS A 1 -20.16 0.18 7.94
C HIS A 1 -18.86 0.94 7.72
N ALA A 2 -17.98 0.47 6.83
CA ALA A 2 -16.69 1.10 6.53
C ALA A 2 -16.74 1.70 5.12
N THR A 3 -17.52 2.78 4.99
CA THR A 3 -17.98 3.32 3.70
C THR A 3 -17.42 4.71 3.38
N HIS A 4 -16.19 5.04 3.74
CA HIS A 4 -15.64 6.37 3.43
C HIS A 4 -14.15 6.32 3.13
N ALA A 5 -13.78 6.32 1.84
CA ALA A 5 -12.53 6.91 1.33
C ALA A 5 -12.39 6.86 -0.22
N ILE A 6 -13.47 6.89 -1.01
CA ILE A 6 -13.34 6.84 -2.49
C ILE A 6 -13.26 8.24 -3.14
N SER A 7 -13.58 9.32 -2.41
CA SER A 7 -13.98 10.57 -3.08
C SER A 7 -12.95 11.69 -3.16
N LYS A 8 -11.70 11.50 -2.74
CA LYS A 8 -10.65 12.51 -2.94
C LYS A 8 -9.36 11.81 -3.25
N LEU A 9 -8.82 11.99 -4.45
CA LEU A 9 -7.38 12.13 -4.74
C LEU A 9 -7.24 12.29 -6.25
N THR A 10 -7.64 13.49 -6.67
CA THR A 10 -7.18 14.24 -7.84
C THR A 10 -5.71 13.98 -8.14
N ASP A 11 -5.44 13.52 -9.37
CA ASP A 11 -4.31 13.94 -10.22
C ASP A 11 -2.90 14.01 -9.61
N PHE A 12 -2.48 13.02 -8.84
CA PHE A 12 -1.05 12.85 -8.58
C PHE A 12 -0.41 12.11 -9.75
N HIS A 13 0.29 12.87 -10.58
CA HIS A 13 1.15 12.45 -11.68
C HIS A 13 2.40 11.71 -11.14
N ILE A 14 2.18 10.63 -10.40
CA ILE A 14 3.26 9.75 -9.95
C ILE A 14 3.80 9.06 -11.19
N LYS A 15 5.13 9.02 -11.33
CA LYS A 15 5.88 8.47 -12.47
C LYS A 15 5.11 7.32 -13.14
N SER A 16 4.93 7.40 -14.46
CA SER A 16 4.10 6.48 -15.25
C SER A 16 4.05 5.07 -14.66
N THR A 17 2.87 4.66 -14.21
CA THR A 17 2.61 3.32 -13.66
C THR A 17 2.91 2.21 -14.68
N ALA A 18 3.24 2.56 -15.93
CA ALA A 18 3.72 1.65 -16.96
C ALA A 18 4.99 0.87 -16.56
N ALA A 19 5.78 1.37 -15.61
CA ALA A 19 6.96 0.66 -15.11
C ALA A 19 6.67 -0.31 -13.95
N LEU A 20 5.44 -0.34 -13.42
CA LEU A 20 5.06 -1.22 -12.32
C LEU A 20 4.75 -2.62 -12.84
N ASP A 21 5.24 -3.63 -12.11
CA ASP A 21 4.82 -5.00 -12.38
C ASP A 21 3.37 -5.24 -11.93
N LYS A 22 2.77 -6.36 -12.36
CA LYS A 22 1.35 -6.68 -12.08
C LYS A 22 1.05 -6.68 -10.58
N ASP A 23 1.95 -7.21 -9.75
CA ASP A 23 1.73 -7.25 -8.31
C ASP A 23 1.92 -5.86 -7.69
N GLU A 24 2.90 -5.08 -8.14
CA GLU A 24 3.12 -3.71 -7.69
C GLU A 24 1.90 -2.83 -7.98
N ALA A 25 1.33 -2.96 -9.18
CA ALA A 25 0.09 -2.30 -9.56
C ALA A 25 -1.08 -2.76 -8.67
N LEU A 26 -1.18 -4.07 -8.39
CA LEU A 26 -2.24 -4.62 -7.53
C LEU A 26 -2.11 -4.13 -6.08
N ILE A 27 -0.90 -4.13 -5.53
CA ILE A 27 -0.59 -3.62 -4.19
C ILE A 27 -0.92 -2.13 -4.12
N LEU A 28 -0.46 -1.34 -5.10
CA LEU A 28 -0.73 0.09 -5.16
C LEU A 28 -2.24 0.36 -5.20
N ASN A 29 -2.99 -0.39 -5.99
CA ASN A 29 -4.44 -0.25 -6.06
C ASN A 29 -5.13 -0.66 -4.74
N THR A 30 -4.63 -1.69 -4.07
CA THR A 30 -5.10 -2.10 -2.75
C THR A 30 -4.86 -1.00 -1.71
N ILE A 31 -3.68 -0.36 -1.71
CA ILE A 31 -3.37 0.77 -0.82
C ILE A 31 -4.21 2.00 -1.18
N LYS A 32 -4.44 2.25 -2.48
CA LYS A 32 -5.29 3.35 -2.94
C LYS A 32 -6.73 3.20 -2.45
N THR A 33 -7.28 1.98 -2.50
CA THR A 33 -8.66 1.71 -2.05
C THR A 33 -8.80 1.65 -0.54
N ARG A 34 -7.73 1.29 0.19
CA ARG A 34 -7.72 1.12 1.65
C ARG A 34 -6.52 1.83 2.28
N SER A 35 -6.36 3.12 2.00
CA SER A 35 -5.26 3.93 2.55
C SER A 35 -5.34 4.02 4.08
N GLY A 36 -4.20 4.16 4.75
CA GLY A 36 -4.09 4.24 6.21
C GLY A 36 -4.19 2.91 6.96
N HIS A 37 -4.34 1.80 6.24
CA HIS A 37 -4.34 0.46 6.83
C HIS A 37 -2.90 -0.06 7.04
N THR A 38 -2.77 -1.06 7.89
CA THR A 38 -1.50 -1.68 8.21
C THR A 38 -0.98 -2.55 7.04
N ALA A 39 0.33 -2.76 6.99
CA ALA A 39 0.95 -3.63 5.99
C ALA A 39 0.42 -5.08 6.05
N GLY A 40 -0.05 -5.54 7.22
CA GLY A 40 -0.68 -6.85 7.37
C GLY A 40 -2.07 -6.90 6.73
N GLU A 41 -2.91 -5.89 6.98
CA GLU A 41 -4.25 -5.79 6.38
C GLU A 41 -4.18 -5.63 4.86
N ILE A 42 -3.28 -4.78 4.37
CA ILE A 42 -3.04 -4.62 2.93
C ILE A 42 -2.56 -5.94 2.31
N TYR A 43 -1.72 -6.70 3.00
CA TYR A 43 -1.27 -8.00 2.50
C TYR A 43 -2.41 -9.01 2.39
N ALA A 44 -3.29 -9.06 3.39
CA ALA A 44 -4.47 -9.92 3.36
C ALA A 44 -5.40 -9.57 2.19
N LEU A 45 -5.66 -8.27 1.97
CA LEU A 45 -6.45 -7.80 0.84
C LEU A 45 -5.76 -8.07 -0.50
N TYR A 46 -4.44 -7.92 -0.59
CA TYR A 46 -3.67 -8.24 -1.78
C TYR A 46 -3.82 -9.72 -2.15
N GLN A 47 -3.74 -10.64 -1.18
CA GLN A 47 -3.97 -12.08 -1.39
C GLN A 47 -5.40 -12.36 -1.84
N GLN A 48 -6.40 -11.71 -1.22
CA GLN A 48 -7.81 -11.82 -1.60
C GLN A 48 -8.07 -11.32 -3.03
N ASN A 49 -7.34 -10.31 -3.47
CA ASN A 49 -7.42 -9.75 -4.83
C ASN A 49 -6.61 -10.58 -5.86
N GLY A 50 -6.18 -11.80 -5.52
CA GLY A 50 -5.46 -12.71 -6.43
C GLY A 50 -3.94 -12.60 -6.39
N GLY A 51 -3.38 -11.89 -5.41
CA GLY A 51 -1.95 -11.80 -5.20
C GLY A 51 -1.34 -13.11 -4.71
N ALA A 52 -0.43 -13.72 -5.48
CA ALA A 52 0.17 -15.02 -5.15
C ALA A 52 1.52 -14.91 -4.41
N GLN A 53 2.04 -13.70 -4.22
CA GLN A 53 3.39 -13.50 -3.69
C GLN A 53 3.46 -13.67 -2.17
N ALA A 54 4.58 -14.25 -1.70
CA ALA A 54 4.89 -14.34 -0.29
C ALA A 54 5.07 -12.95 0.36
N TYR A 55 4.90 -12.88 1.68
CA TYR A 55 4.96 -11.63 2.44
C TYR A 55 6.31 -10.89 2.31
N SER A 56 7.43 -11.63 2.15
CA SER A 56 8.76 -11.04 1.91
C SER A 56 8.84 -10.31 0.56
N SER A 57 8.29 -10.91 -0.50
CA SER A 57 8.16 -10.28 -1.82
C SER A 57 7.24 -9.06 -1.77
N PHE A 58 6.11 -9.17 -1.07
CA PHE A 58 5.21 -8.04 -0.82
C PHE A 58 5.94 -6.88 -0.12
N LYS A 59 6.67 -7.15 0.97
CA LYS A 59 7.48 -6.13 1.67
C LYS A 59 8.51 -5.45 0.76
N ARG A 60 9.18 -6.21 -0.13
CA ARG A 60 10.10 -5.62 -1.12
C ARG A 60 9.39 -4.70 -2.10
N LYS A 61 8.20 -5.08 -2.59
CA LYS A 61 7.39 -4.25 -3.49
C LYS A 61 6.88 -2.99 -2.80
N ILE A 62 6.42 -3.07 -1.55
CA ILE A 62 6.09 -1.90 -0.72
C ILE A 62 7.26 -0.92 -0.67
N LYS A 63 8.47 -1.42 -0.38
CA LYS A 63 9.68 -0.58 -0.35
C LYS A 63 9.97 0.06 -1.71
N ARG A 64 9.77 -0.64 -2.83
CA ARG A 64 9.92 -0.07 -4.18
C ARG A 64 8.87 1.01 -4.47
N LEU A 65 7.61 0.78 -4.06
CA LEU A 65 6.54 1.77 -4.22
C LEU A 65 6.83 3.03 -3.38
N GLU A 66 7.33 2.86 -2.16
CA GLU A 66 7.76 3.95 -1.29
C GLU A 66 8.94 4.73 -1.88
N GLN A 67 9.99 4.03 -2.33
CA GLN A 67 11.17 4.63 -2.99
C GLN A 67 10.80 5.44 -4.23
N ASN A 68 9.82 4.95 -4.99
CA ASN A 68 9.29 5.62 -6.17
C ASN A 68 8.22 6.68 -5.85
N LYS A 69 7.96 6.96 -4.57
CA LYS A 69 7.01 7.97 -4.09
C LYS A 69 5.55 7.70 -4.49
N PHE A 70 5.20 6.43 -4.75
CA PHE A 70 3.81 6.02 -4.96
C PHE A 70 3.02 5.94 -3.65
N ILE A 71 3.70 5.61 -2.56
CA ILE A 71 3.11 5.46 -1.23
C ILE A 71 4.00 6.09 -0.18
N SER A 72 3.41 6.42 0.96
CA SER A 72 4.10 6.80 2.19
C SER A 72 3.90 5.72 3.24
N THR A 73 4.91 5.47 4.07
CA THR A 73 4.82 4.53 5.18
C THR A 73 4.99 5.26 6.50
N GLN A 74 4.18 4.90 7.49
CA GLN A 74 4.23 5.47 8.84
C GLN A 74 4.36 4.33 9.84
N GLN A 75 5.37 4.40 10.70
CA GLN A 75 5.48 3.48 11.82
C GLN A 75 4.49 3.92 12.91
N VAL A 76 3.64 3.00 13.32
CA VAL A 76 2.72 3.18 14.44
C VAL A 76 3.24 2.28 15.55
N ASN A 77 4.08 2.84 16.41
CA ASN A 77 4.58 2.18 17.61
C ASN A 77 3.62 2.50 18.75
N GLU A 78 2.40 1.97 18.70
CA GLU A 78 1.48 2.01 19.84
C GLU A 78 1.80 0.86 20.80
N GLY A 79 2.87 1.01 21.58
CA GLY A 79 3.09 0.29 22.84
C GLY A 79 3.34 -1.24 22.82
N GLU A 80 3.13 -1.95 21.71
CA GLU A 80 3.37 -3.38 21.61
C GLU A 80 4.70 -3.73 20.91
N PRO A 81 5.29 -4.92 21.18
CA PRO A 81 6.57 -5.34 20.60
C PRO A 81 6.53 -5.59 19.07
N GLY A 82 5.39 -5.32 18.42
CA GLY A 82 5.20 -5.42 16.97
C GLY A 82 5.40 -4.07 16.28
N ARG A 83 6.44 -3.97 15.44
CA ARG A 83 6.60 -2.83 14.53
C ARG A 83 5.50 -2.88 13.46
N THR A 84 4.43 -2.13 13.67
CA THR A 84 3.33 -2.03 12.71
C THR A 84 3.52 -0.82 11.81
N THR A 85 3.43 -1.03 10.50
CA THR A 85 3.57 0.02 9.50
C THR A 85 2.22 0.28 8.85
N ARG A 86 1.72 1.52 8.93
CA ARG A 86 0.58 1.99 8.13
C ARG A 86 1.05 2.47 6.77
N LEU A 87 0.25 2.18 5.75
CA LEU A 87 0.55 2.48 4.35
C LEU A 87 -0.46 3.50 3.83
N TYR A 88 0.03 4.58 3.24
CA TYR A 88 -0.78 5.65 2.67
C TYR A 88 -0.50 5.80 1.19
N TYR A 89 -1.54 6.02 0.40
CA TYR A 89 -1.38 6.33 -1.02
C TYR A 89 -0.92 7.79 -1.21
N GLY A 90 0.10 8.00 -2.04
CA GLY A 90 0.74 9.30 -2.24
C GLY A 90 1.81 9.64 -1.20
N THR A 91 2.56 10.72 -1.46
CA THR A 91 3.50 11.31 -0.50
C THR A 91 2.74 12.22 0.46
N ALA A 92 3.00 12.05 1.77
CA ALA A 92 2.65 13.05 2.78
C ALA A 92 3.52 14.30 2.62
#